data_AF-A0A929K028-F1
#
_entry.id   AF-A0A929K028-F1
#
_cell.length_a   1.000
_cell.length_b   1.000
_cell.length_c   1.000
_cell.angle_alpha   90.00
_cell.angle_beta   90.00
_cell.angle_gamma   90.00
#
_symmetry.space_group_name_H-M   'P 1'
#
loop_
_entity.id
_entity.type
_entity.pdbx_description
1 polymer ?
#
loop_
_entity_poly.entity_id
_entity_poly.type
_entity_poly.pdbx_seq_one_letter_code
_entity_poly.pdbx_strand_id
1 'polypeptide(L)'
;MTPTEISNAITLLELNAIKCSPFDCFGNDVRKQIYAMIDVLNNQRSKEWINARYLAENEIYATNLDNVVWRSAMDARDWMDGLFEIDDLLFPEADQAQKAYDKHQIFFNKKSDFKSTQSLHVN
;
A
#
# COMPACT_ATOMS: atom_id res chain seq x y z
N MET A 1 9.12 -0.70 14.30
CA MET A 1 9.46 0.62 13.74
C MET A 1 10.08 1.52 14.80
N THR A 2 11.09 2.32 14.46
CA THR A 2 11.73 3.28 15.37
C THR A 2 10.98 4.63 15.40
N PRO A 3 11.12 5.43 16.48
CA PRO A 3 10.49 6.76 16.54
C PRO A 3 10.91 7.71 15.41
N THR A 4 12.17 7.62 14.97
CA THR A 4 12.69 8.44 13.86
C THR A 4 12.04 8.08 12.54
N GLU A 5 11.88 6.79 12.24
CA GLU A 5 11.20 6.32 11.03
C GLU A 5 9.74 6.78 11.01
N ILE A 6 9.04 6.68 12.14
CA ILE A 6 7.66 7.15 12.29
C ILE A 6 7.58 8.66 12.02
N SER A 7 8.48 9.45 12.61
CA SER A 7 8.50 10.90 12.39
C SER A 7 8.74 11.26 10.92
N ASN A 8 9.68 10.58 10.25
CA ASN A 8 9.96 10.81 8.85
C ASN A 8 8.75 10.45 7.97
N ALA A 9 8.07 9.35 8.26
CA ALA A 9 6.86 8.93 7.57
C ALA A 9 5.75 9.98 7.66
N ILE A 10 5.51 10.50 8.86
CA ILE A 10 4.51 11.55 9.09
C ILE A 10 4.84 12.79 8.26
N THR A 11 6.08 13.26 8.26
CA THR A 11 6.49 14.42 7.45
C THR A 11 6.25 14.20 5.95
N LEU A 12 6.54 13.00 5.43
CA LEU A 12 6.29 12.68 4.03
C LEU A 12 4.79 12.64 3.70
N LEU A 13 3.98 12.08 4.59
CA LEU A 13 2.52 12.06 4.46
C LEU A 13 1.92 13.47 4.51
N GLU A 14 2.39 14.33 5.42
CA GLU A 14 1.96 15.74 5.51
C GLU A 14 2.29 16.51 4.22
N LEU A 15 3.49 16.30 3.67
CA LEU A 15 3.88 16.88 2.38
C LEU A 15 3.01 16.35 1.23
N ASN A 16 2.65 15.06 1.26
CA ASN A 16 1.75 14.48 0.27
C ASN A 16 0.35 15.09 0.35
N ALA A 17 -0.21 15.25 1.56
CA ALA A 17 -1.53 15.87 1.77
C ALA A 17 -1.63 17.31 1.21
N ILE A 18 -0.52 18.03 1.17
CA ILE A 18 -0.45 19.39 0.59
C ILE A 18 -0.43 19.34 -0.94
N LYS A 19 0.27 18.35 -1.52
CA LYS A 19 0.53 18.27 -2.97
C LYS A 19 -0.52 17.47 -3.74
N CYS A 20 -1.20 16.54 -3.09
CA CYS A 20 -2.14 15.63 -3.74
C CYS A 20 -3.39 16.36 -4.25
N SER A 21 -3.99 15.85 -5.32
CA SER A 21 -5.36 16.19 -5.67
C SER A 21 -6.29 15.82 -4.51
N PRO A 22 -7.30 16.65 -4.18
CA PRO A 22 -8.22 16.35 -3.08
C PRO A 22 -9.01 15.06 -3.30
N PHE A 23 -9.29 14.71 -4.56
CA PHE A 23 -10.04 13.53 -4.93
C PHE A 23 -9.29 12.70 -5.96
N ASP A 24 -9.41 11.38 -5.86
CA ASP A 24 -8.93 10.43 -6.86
C ASP A 24 -9.94 10.29 -8.04
N CYS A 25 -9.61 9.45 -9.03
CA CYS A 25 -10.46 9.22 -10.19
C CYS A 25 -11.79 8.48 -9.87
N PHE A 26 -11.92 7.92 -8.67
CA PHE A 26 -13.13 7.27 -8.17
C PHE A 26 -13.95 8.17 -7.25
N GLY A 27 -13.49 9.41 -7.00
CA GLY A 27 -14.15 10.38 -6.14
C GLY A 27 -13.85 10.22 -4.64
N ASN A 28 -12.89 9.38 -4.26
CA ASN A 28 -12.48 9.23 -2.87
C ASN A 28 -11.66 10.43 -2.42
N ASP A 29 -11.87 10.86 -1.19
CA ASP A 29 -11.10 11.93 -0.56
C ASP A 29 -9.71 11.40 -0.16
N VAL A 30 -8.69 11.79 -0.92
CA VAL A 30 -7.30 11.34 -0.72
C VAL A 30 -6.74 11.95 0.56
N ARG A 31 -7.14 13.18 0.91
CA ARG A 31 -6.63 13.85 2.12
C ARG A 31 -7.15 13.17 3.38
N LYS A 32 -8.41 12.72 3.39
CA LYS A 32 -8.95 11.92 4.50
C LYS A 32 -8.18 10.63 4.72
N GLN A 33 -7.78 9.94 3.65
CA GLN A 33 -6.95 8.74 3.72
C GLN A 33 -5.59 9.04 4.35
N ILE A 34 -4.92 10.11 3.88
CA ILE A 34 -3.62 10.52 4.42
C ILE A 34 -3.72 10.93 5.90
N TYR A 35 -4.73 11.69 6.29
CA TYR A 35 -4.90 12.08 7.69
C TYR A 35 -5.24 10.90 8.60
N ALA A 36 -5.94 9.88 8.08
CA ALA A 36 -6.15 8.64 8.82
C ALA A 36 -4.82 7.91 9.09
N MET A 37 -3.94 7.82 8.08
CA MET A 37 -2.59 7.28 8.24
C MET A 37 -1.79 8.05 9.29
N ILE A 38 -1.79 9.39 9.23
CA ILE A 38 -1.07 10.24 10.19
C ILE A 38 -1.57 10.02 11.62
N ASP A 39 -2.90 9.95 11.86
CA ASP A 39 -3.42 9.71 13.21
C ASP A 39 -3.00 8.34 13.76
N VAL A 40 -3.00 7.30 12.91
CA VAL A 40 -2.51 5.97 13.29
C VAL A 40 -1.06 6.02 13.73
N LEU A 41 -0.19 6.64 12.92
CA LEU A 41 1.25 6.72 13.20
C LEU A 41 1.55 7.57 14.44
N ASN A 42 0.94 8.76 14.53
CA ASN A 42 1.21 9.73 15.58
C ASN A 42 0.74 9.25 16.96
N ASN A 43 -0.41 8.56 17.00
CA ASN A 43 -1.01 8.08 18.25
C ASN A 43 -0.83 6.56 18.48
N GLN A 44 -0.07 5.89 17.62
CA GLN A 44 0.16 4.45 17.65
C GLN A 44 -1.14 3.65 17.81
N ARG A 45 -2.17 3.99 17.02
CA ARG A 45 -3.51 3.41 17.14
C ARG A 45 -3.46 1.88 16.95
N SER A 46 -4.32 1.17 17.67
CA SER A 46 -4.47 -0.29 17.54
C SER A 46 -5.45 -0.64 16.41
N LYS A 47 -5.43 -1.90 15.96
CA LYS A 47 -6.36 -2.41 14.94
C LYS A 47 -7.81 -2.33 15.42
N GLU A 48 -8.06 -2.61 16.69
CA GLU A 48 -9.38 -2.51 17.32
C GLU A 48 -9.88 -1.07 17.32
N TRP A 49 -9.01 -0.10 17.61
CA TRP A 49 -9.36 1.31 17.55
C TRP A 49 -9.70 1.74 16.12
N ILE A 50 -8.91 1.32 15.14
CA ILE A 50 -9.13 1.62 13.71
C ILE A 50 -10.49 1.07 13.26
N ASN A 51 -10.79 -0.18 13.60
CA ASN A 51 -12.08 -0.81 13.31
C ASN A 51 -13.23 -0.01 13.92
N ALA A 52 -13.16 0.30 15.22
CA ALA A 52 -14.22 1.04 15.90
C ALA A 52 -14.39 2.49 15.38
N ARG A 53 -13.32 3.10 14.85
CA ARG A 53 -13.33 4.49 14.38
C ARG A 53 -13.92 4.64 12.98
N TYR A 54 -13.61 3.71 12.09
CA TYR A 54 -13.86 3.85 10.65
C TYR A 54 -14.90 2.87 10.10
N LEU A 55 -15.21 1.79 10.79
CA LEU A 55 -16.23 0.83 10.37
C LEU A 55 -17.56 1.10 11.07
N ALA A 56 -18.64 1.04 10.29
CA ALA A 56 -19.98 0.88 10.84
C ALA A 56 -20.21 -0.56 11.33
N GLU A 57 -21.18 -0.78 12.21
CA GLU A 57 -21.45 -2.12 12.78
C GLU A 57 -21.71 -3.19 11.72
N ASN A 58 -22.36 -2.82 10.61
CA ASN A 58 -22.62 -3.72 9.48
C ASN A 58 -21.39 -4.00 8.61
N GLU A 59 -20.36 -3.17 8.71
CA GLU A 59 -19.10 -3.32 7.96
C GLU A 59 -18.09 -4.22 8.68
N ILE A 60 -18.17 -4.34 10.01
CA ILE A 60 -17.26 -5.17 10.83
C ILE A 60 -17.27 -6.64 10.39
N TYR A 61 -18.43 -7.14 9.96
CA TYR A 61 -18.62 -8.52 9.54
C TYR A 61 -18.69 -8.68 8.02
N ALA A 62 -18.48 -7.61 7.26
CA ALA A 62 -18.53 -7.65 5.82
C ALA A 62 -17.33 -8.41 5.26
N THR A 63 -17.59 -9.38 4.38
CA THR A 63 -16.53 -10.13 3.68
C THR A 63 -15.80 -9.28 2.63
N ASN A 64 -16.46 -8.27 2.07
CA ASN A 64 -15.89 -7.36 1.08
C ASN A 64 -16.06 -5.92 1.59
N LEU A 65 -15.08 -5.46 2.34
CA LEU A 65 -15.09 -4.13 2.91
C LEU A 65 -14.50 -3.11 1.92
N ASP A 66 -15.33 -2.18 1.44
CA ASP A 66 -14.94 -1.13 0.49
C ASP A 66 -14.78 0.24 1.17
N ASN A 67 -14.07 0.27 2.29
CA ASN A 67 -13.80 1.49 3.03
C ASN A 67 -12.32 1.89 2.87
N VAL A 68 -12.06 2.79 1.93
CA VAL A 68 -10.71 3.23 1.57
C VAL A 68 -9.97 3.95 2.70
N VAL A 69 -10.71 4.67 3.56
CA VAL A 69 -10.13 5.39 4.71
C VAL A 69 -9.70 4.40 5.78
N TRP A 70 -10.56 3.43 6.09
CA TRP A 70 -10.21 2.33 7.00
C TRP A 70 -8.99 1.56 6.48
N ARG A 71 -8.96 1.25 5.16
CA ARG A 71 -7.86 0.50 4.55
C ARG A 71 -6.54 1.25 4.69
N SER A 72 -6.52 2.54 4.37
CA SER A 72 -5.34 3.39 4.54
C SER A 72 -4.86 3.41 6.00
N ALA A 73 -5.78 3.49 6.96
CA ALA A 73 -5.44 3.43 8.39
C ALA A 73 -4.83 2.07 8.79
N MET A 74 -5.38 0.97 8.26
CA MET A 74 -4.84 -0.38 8.46
C MET A 74 -3.46 -0.54 7.83
N ASP A 75 -3.24 0.00 6.64
CA ASP A 75 -1.93 -0.02 5.97
C ASP A 75 -0.87 0.67 6.85
N ALA A 76 -1.17 1.86 7.39
CA ALA A 76 -0.24 2.53 8.32
C ALA A 76 0.07 1.69 9.58
N ARG A 77 -0.91 0.97 10.10
CA ARG A 77 -0.73 0.07 11.26
C ARG A 77 0.09 -1.16 10.92
N ASP A 78 -0.14 -1.75 9.76
CA ASP A 78 0.57 -2.92 9.27
C ASP A 78 2.03 -2.57 8.91
N TRP A 79 2.28 -1.37 8.40
CA TRP A 79 3.63 -0.82 8.26
C TRP A 79 4.33 -0.69 9.62
N MET A 80 3.65 -0.15 10.65
CA MET A 80 4.22 -0.08 12.00
C MET A 80 4.58 -1.47 12.57
N ASP A 81 3.80 -2.49 12.20
CA ASP A 81 4.03 -3.89 12.54
C ASP A 81 5.20 -4.52 11.74
N GLY A 82 5.75 -3.79 10.75
CA GLY A 82 6.87 -4.22 9.91
C GLY A 82 6.46 -5.20 8.81
N LEU A 83 5.19 -5.20 8.41
CA LEU A 83 4.69 -6.12 7.38
C LEU A 83 5.10 -5.73 5.96
N PHE A 84 5.48 -4.47 5.74
CA PHE A 84 5.95 -3.94 4.47
C PHE A 84 6.79 -2.66 4.67
N GLU A 85 7.44 -2.20 3.61
CA GLU A 85 8.36 -1.05 3.64
C GLU A 85 7.62 0.28 3.51
N ILE A 86 8.26 1.38 3.93
CA ILE A 86 7.61 2.70 3.87
C ILE A 86 7.28 3.16 2.44
N ASP A 87 8.07 2.72 1.46
CA ASP A 87 7.84 3.02 0.05
C ASP A 87 6.54 2.38 -0.44
N ASP A 88 6.15 1.22 0.09
CA ASP A 88 4.88 0.56 -0.21
C ASP A 88 3.69 1.38 0.35
N LEU A 89 3.88 2.08 1.47
CA LEU A 89 2.88 2.96 2.08
C LEU A 89 2.72 4.28 1.29
N LEU A 90 3.83 4.85 0.83
CA LEU A 90 3.87 6.16 0.18
C LEU A 90 3.54 6.09 -1.32
N PHE A 91 3.86 4.97 -1.97
CA PHE A 91 3.68 4.76 -3.41
C PHE A 91 3.09 3.37 -3.71
N PRO A 92 1.86 3.09 -3.26
CA PRO A 92 1.24 1.77 -3.43
C PRO A 92 1.11 1.33 -4.91
N GLU A 93 1.10 2.28 -5.85
CA GLU A 93 1.06 2.02 -7.29
C GLU A 93 2.44 1.79 -7.93
N ALA A 94 3.49 2.44 -7.41
CA ALA A 94 4.84 2.35 -7.98
C ALA A 94 5.44 0.95 -7.78
N ASP A 95 5.21 0.38 -6.60
CA ASP A 95 5.68 -0.95 -6.27
C ASP A 95 4.86 -2.05 -6.98
N GLN A 96 3.55 -1.84 -7.20
CA GLN A 96 2.77 -2.74 -8.07
C GLN A 96 3.23 -2.71 -9.53
N ALA A 97 3.55 -1.53 -10.07
CA ALA A 97 4.07 -1.40 -11.43
C ALA A 97 5.46 -2.03 -11.57
N GLN A 98 6.35 -1.84 -10.60
CA GLN A 98 7.68 -2.44 -10.57
C GLN A 98 7.61 -3.96 -10.37
N LYS A 99 6.82 -4.46 -9.41
CA LYS A 99 6.58 -5.91 -9.23
C LYS A 99 5.91 -6.53 -10.46
N ALA A 100 5.03 -5.81 -11.15
CA ALA A 100 4.44 -6.27 -12.41
C ALA A 100 5.48 -6.30 -13.55
N TYR A 101 6.36 -5.30 -13.63
CA TYR A 101 7.47 -5.25 -14.58
C TYR A 101 8.47 -6.39 -14.31
N ASP A 102 8.87 -6.62 -13.06
CA ASP A 102 9.81 -7.66 -12.66
C ASP A 102 9.22 -9.06 -12.93
N LYS A 103 7.92 -9.28 -12.66
CA LYS A 103 7.21 -10.50 -13.07
C LYS A 103 7.22 -10.69 -14.59
N HIS A 104 7.01 -9.63 -15.37
CA HIS A 104 7.07 -9.71 -16.82
C HIS A 104 8.48 -10.05 -17.31
N GLN A 105 9.53 -9.43 -16.78
CA GLN A 105 10.92 -9.72 -17.13
C GLN A 105 11.30 -11.17 -16.82
N ILE A 106 10.90 -11.70 -15.67
CA ILE A 106 11.10 -13.12 -15.32
C ILE A 106 10.38 -14.04 -16.31
N PHE A 107 9.15 -13.70 -16.72
CA PHE A 107 8.38 -14.49 -17.68
C PHE A 107 8.98 -14.47 -19.09
N PHE A 108 9.50 -13.31 -19.54
CA PHE A 108 10.17 -13.18 -20.84
C PHE A 108 11.52 -13.88 -20.87
N ASN A 109 12.34 -13.79 -19.81
CA ASN A 109 13.63 -14.47 -19.73
C ASN A 109 13.46 -16.00 -19.67
N LYS A 110 12.43 -16.51 -18.99
CA LYS A 110 12.11 -17.96 -19.06
C LYS A 110 11.71 -18.43 -20.46
N LYS A 111 11.07 -17.58 -21.27
CA LYS A 111 10.72 -17.91 -22.66
C LYS A 111 11.93 -17.90 -23.60
N SER A 112 12.95 -17.08 -23.35
CA SER A 112 14.19 -17.11 -24.15
C SER A 112 15.02 -18.37 -23.85
N ASP A 113 15.08 -18.81 -22.60
CA ASP A 113 15.81 -20.02 -22.20
C ASP A 113 15.16 -21.31 -22.77
N PHE A 114 13.82 -21.32 -22.88
CA PHE A 114 13.08 -22.43 -23.50
C PHE A 114 13.25 -22.49 -25.03
N LYS A 115 13.49 -21.35 -25.69
CA LYS A 115 13.79 -21.33 -27.14
C LYS A 115 15.23 -21.69 -27.46
N SER A 116 16.17 -21.42 -26.55
CA SER A 116 17.59 -21.79 -26.69
C SER A 116 17.83 -23.30 -26.56
N THR A 117 16.99 -24.01 -25.80
CA THR A 117 17.10 -25.45 -25.58
C THR A 117 16.45 -26.31 -26.68
N GLN A 118 15.57 -25.75 -27.52
CA GLN A 118 14.96 -26.48 -28.64
C GLN A 118 15.76 -26.45 -29.95
N SER A 119 16.73 -25.55 -30.10
CA SER A 119 17.58 -25.45 -31.30
C SER A 119 18.83 -26.34 -31.28
N LEU A 120 19.05 -27.13 -30.21
CA LEU A 120 20.20 -28.04 -30.07
C LEU A 120 19.88 -29.51 -30.38
N HIS A 121 18.66 -29.85 -30.82
CA HIS A 121 18.25 -31.22 -31.18
C HIS A 121 17.55 -31.27 -32.56
N VAL A 122 18.21 -30.76 -33.59
CA VAL A 122 17.91 -31.14 -34.97
C VAL A 122 19.24 -31.37 -35.68
N ASN A 123 19.75 -32.60 -35.54
CA ASN A 123 20.65 -33.22 -36.51
C ASN A 123 19.80 -34.03 -37.49
#